data_AF-A0A6M0ANU6-F1
#
_entry.id   AF-A0A6M0ANU6-F1
#
_cell.length_a   1.000
_cell.length_b   1.000
_cell.length_c   1.000
_cell.angle_alpha   90.00
_cell.angle_beta   90.00
_cell.angle_gamma   90.00
#
_symmetry.space_group_name_H-M   'P 1'
#
loop_
_entity.id
_entity.type
_entity.pdbx_description
1 polymer ?
#
loop_
_entity_poly.entity_id
_entity_poly.type
_entity_poly.pdbx_seq_one_letter_code
_entity_poly.pdbx_strand_id
1 'polypeptide(L)'
;MISDWLEHNHQEIQKGKIRVFSLDECHVCAGDICGYGWGDRKERREVDLDNYRDSQTYYGALDCVSGEVILSAYKTANSSSTIDFIKHLQRRSEGAQIV
;
A
#
# COMPACT_ATOMS: atom_id res chain seq x y z
N MET A 1 -2.78 -10.16 23.96
CA MET A 1 -3.21 -9.23 22.88
C MET A 1 -2.04 -8.96 21.94
N ILE A 2 -2.29 -8.37 20.76
CA ILE A 2 -1.22 -7.98 19.82
C ILE A 2 -0.21 -7.02 20.49
N SER A 3 -0.70 -6.11 21.35
CA SER A 3 0.11 -5.20 22.17
C SER A 3 1.14 -5.94 23.00
N ASP A 4 0.72 -6.98 23.73
CA ASP A 4 1.61 -7.73 24.61
C ASP A 4 2.68 -8.43 23.77
N TRP A 5 2.32 -9.01 22.63
CA TRP A 5 3.29 -9.65 21.74
C TRP A 5 4.32 -8.64 21.19
N LEU A 6 3.88 -7.45 20.81
CA LEU A 6 4.77 -6.37 20.34
C LEU A 6 5.72 -5.90 21.44
N GLU A 7 5.23 -5.74 22.68
CA GLU A 7 6.07 -5.39 23.83
C GLU A 7 7.12 -6.47 24.13
N HIS A 8 6.70 -7.75 24.14
CA HIS A 8 7.62 -8.87 24.37
C HIS A 8 8.72 -8.97 23.29
N ASN A 9 8.42 -8.58 22.04
CA ASN A 9 9.35 -8.64 20.91
C ASN A 9 10.02 -7.29 20.60
N HIS A 10 9.81 -6.26 21.43
CA HIS A 10 10.20 -4.88 21.12
C HIS A 10 11.67 -4.74 20.75
N GLN A 11 12.59 -5.40 21.46
CA GLN A 11 14.02 -5.33 21.17
C GLN A 11 14.39 -5.89 19.80
N GLU A 12 13.79 -7.01 19.38
CA GLU A 12 14.10 -7.61 18.09
C GLU A 12 13.44 -6.84 16.94
N ILE A 13 12.29 -6.19 17.20
CA ILE A 13 11.65 -5.23 16.30
C ILE A 13 12.57 -4.02 16.06
N GLN A 14 13.09 -3.40 17.13
CA GLN A 14 13.99 -2.25 17.03
C GLN A 14 15.33 -2.58 16.35
N LYS A 15 15.81 -3.83 16.47
CA LYS A 15 17.01 -4.30 15.76
C LYS A 15 16.74 -4.66 14.29
N GLY A 16 15.49 -4.57 13.82
CA GLY A 16 15.12 -4.89 12.44
C GLY A 16 15.12 -6.39 12.11
N LYS A 17 15.25 -7.27 13.12
CA LYS A 17 15.14 -8.73 12.93
C LYS A 17 13.70 -9.17 12.75
N ILE A 18 12.77 -8.39 13.30
CA ILE A 18 11.34 -8.51 13.10
C ILE A 18 10.85 -7.20 12.49
N ARG A 19 10.25 -7.26 11.30
CA ARG A 19 9.58 -6.12 10.68
C ARG A 19 8.09 -6.29 10.82
N VAL A 20 7.44 -5.27 11.39
CA VAL A 20 6.00 -5.27 11.63
C VAL A 20 5.35 -4.37 10.59
N PHE A 21 4.39 -4.91 9.85
CA PHE A 21 3.65 -4.18 8.82
C PHE A 21 2.17 -4.05 9.18
N SER A 22 1.59 -2.89 8.91
CA SER A 22 0.14 -2.74 8.77
C SER A 22 -0.20 -2.81 7.29
N LEU A 23 -0.96 -3.84 6.90
CA LEU A 23 -1.31 -4.08 5.50
C LEU A 23 -2.78 -3.78 5.23
N ASP A 24 -3.05 -3.27 4.05
CA ASP A 24 -4.42 -3.14 3.52
C ASP A 24 -4.43 -3.22 1.98
N GLU A 25 -5.63 -3.41 1.44
CA GLU A 25 -5.90 -3.42 0.01
C GLU A 25 -7.01 -2.42 -0.30
N CYS A 26 -6.83 -1.61 -1.35
CA CYS A 26 -7.89 -0.72 -1.82
C CYS A 26 -8.06 -0.74 -3.34
N HIS A 27 -9.27 -0.37 -3.78
CA HIS A 27 -9.61 -0.19 -5.19
C HIS A 27 -9.91 1.29 -5.43
N VAL A 28 -9.02 1.96 -6.15
CA VAL A 28 -9.22 3.36 -6.51
C VAL A 28 -9.91 3.40 -7.87
N CYS A 29 -11.16 3.84 -7.90
CA CYS A 29 -11.90 4.02 -9.15
C CYS A 29 -11.49 5.35 -9.82
N ALA A 30 -11.45 5.37 -11.15
CA ALA A 30 -11.07 6.56 -11.92
C ALA A 30 -11.97 7.77 -11.61
N GLY A 31 -13.25 7.54 -11.31
CA GLY A 31 -14.18 8.59 -10.87
C GLY A 31 -13.89 9.21 -9.49
N ASP A 32 -13.10 8.52 -8.66
CA ASP A 32 -12.72 8.98 -7.31
C ASP A 32 -11.35 9.67 -7.28
N ILE A 33 -10.63 9.71 -8.40
CA ILE A 33 -9.32 10.35 -8.50
C ILE A 33 -9.51 11.87 -8.53
N CYS A 34 -9.13 12.55 -7.44
CA CYS A 34 -8.96 13.99 -7.42
C CYS A 34 -7.73 14.37 -8.26
N GLY A 35 -7.92 14.67 -9.54
CA GLY A 35 -6.90 15.31 -10.36
C GLY A 35 -6.71 16.78 -9.98
N TYR A 36 -5.46 17.26 -9.95
CA TYR A 36 -5.17 18.69 -9.85
C TYR A 36 -4.98 19.27 -11.26
N GLY A 37 -5.94 20.06 -11.72
CA GLY A 37 -5.87 20.77 -12.99
C GLY A 37 -5.78 22.28 -12.77
N TRP A 38 -4.85 22.95 -13.46
CA TRP A 38 -4.81 24.41 -13.56
C TRP A 38 -5.39 24.81 -14.92
N GLY A 39 -6.43 25.63 -14.91
CA GLY A 39 -7.11 26.09 -16.12
C GLY A 39 -7.37 27.60 -16.07
N ASP A 40 -7.55 28.21 -17.24
CA ASP A 40 -8.08 29.56 -17.33
C ASP A 40 -9.49 29.58 -16.71
N ARG A 41 -9.75 30.52 -15.79
CA ARG A 41 -11.04 30.69 -15.13
C ARG A 41 -12.21 30.87 -16.10
N LYS A 42 -11.96 31.37 -17.31
CA LYS A 42 -12.99 31.59 -18.33
C LYS A 42 -13.25 30.36 -19.20
N GLU A 43 -12.43 29.32 -19.10
CA GLU A 43 -12.54 28.12 -19.92
C GLU A 43 -12.86 26.90 -19.05
N ARG A 44 -13.92 26.18 -19.41
CA ARG A 44 -14.20 24.86 -18.84
C ARG A 44 -13.07 23.91 -19.25
N ARG A 45 -12.37 23.34 -18.28
CA ARG A 45 -11.46 22.22 -18.51
C ARG A 45 -12.20 20.92 -18.24
N GLU A 46 -12.11 19.99 -19.17
CA GLU A 46 -12.58 18.63 -19.01
C GLU A 46 -11.37 17.75 -18.72
N VAL A 47 -11.51 16.82 -17.78
CA VAL A 47 -10.49 15.81 -17.50
C VAL A 47 -10.93 14.58 -18.26
N ASP A 48 -10.13 14.17 -19.23
CA ASP A 48 -10.40 12.94 -19.98
C ASP A 48 -10.26 11.75 -19.03
N LEU A 49 -11.38 11.08 -18.78
CA LEU A 49 -11.45 9.83 -18.04
C LEU A 49 -11.87 8.75 -19.04
N ASP A 50 -10.97 7.79 -19.33
CA ASP A 50 -11.23 6.73 -20.31
C ASP A 50 -12.49 5.92 -19.94
N ASN A 51 -12.63 5.53 -18.67
CA ASN A 51 -13.82 4.87 -18.15
C ASN A 51 -13.94 5.09 -16.64
N TYR A 52 -15.04 5.70 -16.19
CA TYR A 52 -15.32 5.98 -14.78
C TYR A 52 -15.44 4.71 -13.90
N ARG A 53 -15.65 3.54 -14.53
CA ARG A 53 -15.70 2.23 -13.85
C ARG A 53 -14.35 1.54 -13.76
N ASP A 54 -13.32 2.05 -14.43
CA ASP A 54 -11.99 1.48 -14.31
C ASP A 54 -11.48 1.69 -12.89
N SER A 55 -10.95 0.63 -12.30
CA SER A 55 -10.38 0.66 -10.96
C SER A 55 -8.96 0.13 -10.98
N GLN A 56 -8.13 0.73 -10.15
CA GLN A 56 -6.77 0.30 -9.88
C GLN A 56 -6.73 -0.31 -8.49
N THR A 57 -6.37 -1.59 -8.38
CA THR A 57 -6.12 -2.22 -7.08
C THR A 57 -4.72 -1.85 -6.60
N TYR A 58 -4.61 -1.42 -5.35
CA TYR A 58 -3.34 -1.23 -4.66
C TYR A 58 -3.29 -2.13 -3.43
N TYR A 59 -2.14 -2.77 -3.24
CA TYR A 59 -1.77 -3.36 -1.96
C TYR A 59 -0.78 -2.41 -1.29
N GLY A 60 -1.04 -2.10 -0.02
CA GLY A 60 -0.23 -1.21 0.78
C GLY A 60 0.29 -1.91 2.03
N ALA A 61 1.52 -1.58 2.41
CA ALA A 61 2.09 -1.94 3.70
C ALA A 61 2.80 -0.73 4.31
N LEU A 62 2.41 -0.37 5.54
CA LEU A 62 3.13 0.59 6.36
C LEU A 62 4.09 -0.19 7.27
N ASP A 63 5.39 0.06 7.15
CA ASP A 63 6.37 -0.41 8.12
C ASP A 63 6.20 0.39 9.43
N CYS A 64 5.75 -0.28 10.48
CA CYS A 64 5.34 0.36 11.73
C CYS A 64 6.50 0.99 12.53
N VAL A 65 7.75 0.70 12.16
CA VAL A 65 8.95 1.25 12.83
C VAL A 65 9.51 2.41 12.03
N SER A 66 9.76 2.22 10.74
CA SER A 66 10.36 3.24 9.87
C SER A 66 9.35 4.26 9.36
N GLY A 67 8.05 3.94 9.37
CA GLY A 67 7.01 4.74 8.74
C GLY A 67 7.02 4.67 7.20
N GLU A 68 7.83 3.81 6.60
CA GLU A 68 7.87 3.63 5.15
C GLU A 68 6.54 3.03 4.66
N VAL A 69 5.98 3.64 3.61
CA VAL A 69 4.82 3.11 2.91
C VAL A 69 5.27 2.42 1.63
N ILE A 70 4.95 1.13 1.51
CA ILE A 70 5.26 0.28 0.36
C ILE A 70 3.94 0.05 -0.38
N LEU A 71 3.88 0.48 -1.65
CA LEU A 71 2.70 0.35 -2.50
C LEU A 71 3.03 -0.45 -3.76
N SER A 72 2.12 -1.35 -4.13
CA SER A 72 2.17 -2.08 -5.39
C SER A 72 0.81 -2.07 -6.07
N ALA A 73 0.80 -1.68 -7.35
CA ALA A 73 -0.38 -1.66 -8.20
C ALA A 73 -0.60 -3.04 -8.85
N TYR A 74 -1.84 -3.52 -8.84
CA TYR A 74 -2.25 -4.78 -9.47
C TYR A 74 -3.53 -4.59 -10.27
N LYS A 75 -3.71 -5.39 -11.32
CA LYS A 75 -4.90 -5.29 -12.18
C LYS A 75 -6.20 -5.67 -11.45
N THR A 76 -6.12 -6.59 -10.49
CA THR A 76 -7.26 -7.05 -9.70
C THR A 76 -6.77 -7.59 -8.38
N ALA A 77 -7.64 -7.61 -7.37
CA ALA A 77 -7.40 -8.37 -6.16
C ALA A 77 -7.71 -9.84 -6.39
N ASN A 78 -6.70 -10.69 -6.17
CA ASN A 78 -6.83 -12.13 -6.18
C ASN A 78 -5.64 -12.76 -5.43
N SER A 79 -5.73 -14.05 -5.13
CA SER A 79 -4.69 -14.76 -4.38
C SER A 79 -3.30 -14.64 -5.01
N SER A 80 -3.21 -14.61 -6.35
CA SER A 80 -1.94 -14.43 -7.05
C SER A 80 -1.29 -13.08 -6.76
N SER A 81 -2.08 -12.01 -6.77
CA SER A 81 -1.63 -10.64 -6.48
C SER A 81 -1.25 -10.49 -5.00
N THR A 82 -2.04 -11.07 -4.09
CA THR A 82 -1.71 -11.10 -2.66
C THR A 82 -0.39 -11.84 -2.41
N ILE A 83 -0.20 -13.04 -2.99
CA ILE A 83 1.03 -13.82 -2.83
C ILE A 83 2.24 -13.04 -3.38
N ASP A 84 2.08 -12.40 -4.53
CA ASP A 84 3.16 -11.60 -5.11
C ASP A 84 3.53 -10.41 -4.22
N PHE A 85 2.55 -9.72 -3.64
CA PHE A 85 2.80 -8.61 -2.71
C PHE A 85 3.51 -9.09 -1.43
N ILE A 86 3.08 -10.20 -0.83
CA ILE A 86 3.77 -10.78 0.32
C ILE A 86 5.22 -11.17 -0.03
N LYS A 87 5.47 -11.75 -1.21
CA LYS A 87 6.83 -12.03 -1.69
C LYS A 87 7.64 -10.75 -1.91
N HIS A 88 7.00 -9.67 -2.34
CA HIS A 88 7.65 -8.36 -2.44
C HIS A 88 8.11 -7.87 -1.05
N LEU A 89 7.26 -7.95 -0.02
CA LEU A 89 7.63 -7.61 1.35
C LEU A 89 8.74 -8.49 1.92
N GLN A 90 8.70 -9.81 1.65
CA GLN A 90 9.74 -10.75 2.05
C GLN A 90 11.09 -10.42 1.43
N ARG A 91 11.13 -10.12 0.11
CA ARG A 91 12.36 -9.71 -0.58
C ARG A 91 12.93 -8.41 0.00
N ARG A 92 12.07 -7.44 0.33
CA ARG A 92 12.47 -6.18 0.96
C ARG A 92 12.91 -6.34 2.41
N SER A 93 12.58 -7.46 3.04
CA SER A 93 12.86 -7.79 4.44
C SER A 93 13.84 -8.96 4.53
N GLU A 94 14.75 -9.09 3.57
CA GLU A 94 15.70 -10.19 3.52
C GLU A 94 16.48 -10.30 4.84
N GLY A 95 16.49 -11.51 5.43
CA GLY A 95 17.12 -11.77 6.73
C GLY A 95 16.30 -11.35 7.95
N ALA A 96 15.11 -10.78 7.77
CA ALA A 96 14.17 -10.44 8.84
C ALA A 96 12.89 -11.28 8.75
N GLN A 97 12.31 -11.59 9.90
CA GLN A 97 10.95 -12.11 9.97
C GLN A 97 9.97 -10.95 9.72
N ILE A 98 8.98 -11.15 8.86
CA ILE A 98 7.87 -10.20 8.68
C ILE A 98 6.66 -10.64 9.49
N VAL A 99 5.90 -9.67 10.01
CA VAL A 99 4.71 -9.88 10.84
C VAL A 99 3.65 -8.84 10.53
#